data_AF-A0A2D8A8D0-F1
#
_entry.id   AF-A0A2D8A8D0-F1
#
_cell.length_a   1.000
_cell.length_b   1.000
_cell.length_c   1.000
_cell.angle_alpha   90.00
_cell.angle_beta   90.00
_cell.angle_gamma   90.00
#
_symmetry.space_group_name_H-M   'P 1'
#
loop_
_entity.id
_entity.type
_entity.pdbx_description
1 polymer ?
#
loop_
_entity_poly.entity_id
_entity_poly.type
_entity_poly.pdbx_seq_one_letter_code
_entity_poly.pdbx_strand_id
1 'polypeptide(L)'
;GLAVDKDLLPKQLDRPLSPQAGQWLKLMKETLNAKAEVLEIPPELLARKKALEALLRSGFPNGPFTLPEGLRGWRKAEIGDYLVQLLQDQTRVISLRKTTHDESTL
;
A
#
# COMPACT_ATOMS: atom_id res chain seq x y z
N GLY A 1 -35.67 -0.53 -27.33
CA GLY A 1 -34.28 -0.81 -26.95
C GLY A 1 -34.14 -0.53 -25.47
N LEU A 2 -33.69 -1.50 -24.68
CA LEU A 2 -33.49 -1.29 -23.24
C LEU A 2 -32.31 -0.33 -23.04
N ALA A 3 -32.60 0.87 -22.54
CA ALA A 3 -31.58 1.74 -21.97
C ALA A 3 -31.14 1.11 -20.64
N VAL A 4 -29.90 0.65 -20.57
CA VAL A 4 -29.31 0.22 -19.30
C VAL A 4 -28.83 1.45 -18.55
N ASP A 5 -29.45 1.74 -17.42
CA ASP A 5 -29.02 2.79 -16.49
C ASP A 5 -27.56 2.52 -16.07
N LYS A 6 -26.65 3.41 -16.49
CA LYS A 6 -25.21 3.33 -16.21
C LYS A 6 -24.88 3.26 -14.71
N ASP A 7 -25.81 3.65 -13.85
CA ASP A 7 -25.67 3.67 -12.39
C ASP A 7 -25.71 2.26 -11.75
N LEU A 8 -26.18 1.24 -12.48
CA LEU A 8 -26.19 -0.16 -12.03
C LEU A 8 -24.93 -0.94 -12.42
N LEU A 9 -23.94 -0.31 -13.07
CA LEU A 9 -22.70 -1.01 -13.39
C LEU A 9 -21.93 -1.36 -12.10
N PRO A 10 -21.55 -2.64 -11.89
CA PRO A 10 -20.75 -3.02 -10.73
C PRO A 10 -19.42 -2.28 -10.77
N LYS A 11 -19.00 -1.74 -9.61
CA LYS A 11 -17.71 -1.05 -9.47
C LYS A 11 -16.61 -1.93 -10.07
N GLN A 12 -15.92 -1.41 -11.10
CA GLN A 12 -14.85 -2.11 -11.78
C GLN A 12 -13.87 -2.70 -10.76
N LEU A 13 -13.53 -3.97 -10.95
CA LEU A 13 -12.52 -4.65 -10.15
C LEU A 13 -11.21 -3.87 -10.24
N ASP A 14 -10.64 -3.52 -9.08
CA ASP A 14 -9.31 -2.93 -8.99
C ASP A 14 -8.30 -3.81 -9.75
N ARG A 15 -7.56 -3.20 -10.69
CA ARG A 15 -6.56 -3.91 -11.50
C ARG A 15 -5.62 -4.70 -10.61
N PRO A 16 -5.22 -5.93 -10.98
CA PRO A 16 -4.29 -6.73 -10.18
C PRO A 16 -3.01 -5.92 -9.90
N LEU A 17 -2.51 -6.03 -8.66
CA LEU A 17 -1.26 -5.40 -8.28
C LEU A 17 -0.11 -5.99 -9.11
N SER A 18 0.84 -5.13 -9.50
CA SER A 18 2.08 -5.60 -10.11
C SER A 18 2.85 -6.50 -9.13
N PRO A 19 3.71 -7.42 -9.60
CA PRO A 19 4.49 -8.29 -8.72
C PRO A 19 5.36 -7.52 -7.72
N GLN A 20 5.87 -6.34 -8.09
CA GLN A 20 6.60 -5.47 -7.16
C GLN A 20 5.68 -4.89 -6.07
N ALA A 21 4.48 -4.41 -6.45
CA ALA A 21 3.49 -3.96 -5.47
C ALA A 21 3.02 -5.12 -4.57
N GLY A 22 2.91 -6.34 -5.11
CA GLY A 22 2.60 -7.54 -4.32
C GLY A 22 3.63 -7.83 -3.22
N GLN A 23 4.93 -7.65 -3.53
CA GLN A 23 6.01 -7.79 -2.54
C GLN A 23 5.89 -6.72 -1.43
N TRP A 24 5.62 -5.48 -1.81
CA TRP A 24 5.45 -4.38 -0.85
C TRP A 24 4.21 -4.60 0.05
N LEU A 25 3.11 -5.09 -0.53
CA LEU A 25 1.92 -5.45 0.24
C LEU A 25 2.21 -6.58 1.23
N LYS A 26 3.05 -7.56 0.87
CA LYS A 26 3.46 -8.62 1.78
C LYS A 26 4.27 -8.06 2.96
N LEU A 27 5.26 -7.20 2.68
CA LEU A 27 6.06 -6.51 3.68
C LEU A 27 5.19 -5.71 4.67
N MET A 28 4.19 -4.99 4.16
CA MET A 28 3.21 -4.27 4.99
C MET A 28 2.39 -5.21 5.88
N LYS A 29 1.99 -6.38 5.37
CA LYS A 29 1.23 -7.37 6.17
C LYS A 29 2.08 -8.00 7.27
N GLU A 30 3.35 -8.30 7.00
CA GLU A 30 4.27 -8.84 8.01
C GLU A 30 4.46 -7.84 9.15
N THR A 31 4.67 -6.57 8.81
CA THR A 31 4.71 -5.45 9.75
C THR A 31 3.42 -5.33 10.57
N LEU A 32 2.28 -5.39 9.89
CA LEU A 32 0.97 -5.32 10.52
C LEU A 32 0.78 -6.44 11.53
N ASN A 33 1.13 -7.69 11.16
CA ASN A 33 1.03 -8.85 12.03
C ASN A 33 1.89 -8.68 13.28
N ALA A 34 3.16 -8.28 13.12
CA ALA A 34 4.05 -8.04 14.26
C ALA A 34 3.48 -7.00 15.23
N LYS A 35 2.90 -5.91 14.71
CA LYS A 35 2.24 -4.90 15.54
C LYS A 35 0.94 -5.41 16.17
N ALA A 36 0.21 -6.29 15.48
CA ALA A 36 -1.01 -6.93 15.98
C ALA A 36 -0.72 -7.82 17.18
N GLU A 37 0.37 -8.59 17.12
CA GLU A 37 0.85 -9.41 18.23
C GLU A 37 1.22 -8.56 19.46
N VAL A 38 1.91 -7.43 19.25
CA VAL A 38 2.25 -6.50 20.35
C VAL A 38 1.00 -5.88 20.99
N LEU A 39 -0.03 -5.60 20.20
CA LEU A 39 -1.27 -5.00 20.66
C LEU A 39 -2.31 -6.03 21.13
N GLU A 40 -1.99 -7.33 21.06
CA GLU A 40 -2.89 -8.45 21.39
C GLU A 40 -4.25 -8.36 20.66
N ILE A 41 -4.26 -7.86 19.43
CA ILE A 41 -5.46 -7.75 18.60
C ILE A 41 -5.24 -8.42 17.24
N PRO A 42 -6.29 -8.95 16.61
CA PRO A 42 -6.16 -9.55 15.29
C PRO A 42 -5.77 -8.49 14.23
N PRO A 43 -4.88 -8.83 13.28
CA PRO A 43 -4.32 -7.90 12.31
C PRO A 43 -5.38 -7.26 11.39
N GLU A 44 -6.49 -7.95 11.14
CA GLU A 44 -7.63 -7.43 10.38
C GLU A 44 -8.38 -6.28 11.08
N LEU A 45 -8.31 -6.18 12.41
CA LEU A 45 -8.86 -5.05 13.17
C LEU A 45 -7.94 -3.82 13.09
N LEU A 46 -6.62 -4.06 12.98
CA LEU A 46 -5.65 -3.02 12.71
C LEU A 46 -5.79 -2.47 11.30
N ALA A 47 -5.75 -3.33 10.28
CA ALA A 47 -5.93 -2.91 8.90
C ALA A 47 -6.55 -4.00 8.04
N ARG A 48 -7.59 -3.64 7.27
CA ARG A 48 -8.12 -4.53 6.24
C ARG A 48 -7.21 -4.52 5.01
N LYS A 49 -7.18 -5.63 4.28
CA LYS A 49 -6.47 -5.76 2.99
C LYS A 49 -6.74 -4.56 2.06
N LYS A 50 -8.00 -4.14 1.93
CA LYS A 50 -8.40 -3.00 1.09
C LYS A 50 -7.76 -1.67 1.51
N ALA A 51 -7.54 -1.46 2.81
CA ALA A 51 -6.89 -0.26 3.33
C ALA A 51 -5.37 -0.28 3.04
N LEU A 52 -4.71 -1.43 3.20
CA LEU A 52 -3.29 -1.58 2.84
C LEU A 52 -3.09 -1.39 1.32
N GLU A 53 -3.97 -1.96 0.50
CA GLU A 53 -3.94 -1.77 -0.95
C GLU A 53 -4.18 -0.32 -1.36
N ALA A 54 -5.12 0.38 -0.71
CA ALA A 54 -5.37 1.80 -0.97
C ALA A 54 -4.15 2.67 -0.60
N LEU A 55 -3.52 2.40 0.55
CA LEU A 55 -2.29 3.07 0.96
C LEU A 55 -1.17 2.83 -0.06
N LEU A 56 -0.96 1.59 -0.48
CA LEU A 56 0.06 1.25 -1.46
C LEU A 56 -0.21 1.93 -2.81
N ARG A 57 -1.43 1.83 -3.35
CA ARG A 57 -1.82 2.43 -4.63
C ARG A 57 -1.74 3.96 -4.64
N SER A 58 -1.81 4.61 -3.48
CA SER A 58 -1.75 6.08 -3.39
C SER A 58 -0.42 6.69 -3.85
N GLY A 59 0.68 5.95 -3.66
CA GLY A 59 2.03 6.45 -3.94
C GLY A 59 2.93 5.48 -4.67
N PHE A 60 2.54 4.22 -4.86
CA PHE A 60 3.42 3.25 -5.52
C PHE A 60 3.76 3.65 -6.96
N PRO A 61 5.03 3.56 -7.41
CA PRO A 61 6.23 3.17 -6.66
C PRO A 61 7.04 4.37 -6.08
N ASN A 62 6.70 5.60 -6.45
CA ASN A 62 7.57 6.78 -6.26
C ASN A 62 7.21 7.66 -5.05
N GLY A 63 6.12 7.35 -4.35
CA GLY A 63 5.50 8.23 -3.37
C GLY A 63 4.90 9.50 -3.99
N PRO A 64 4.38 10.41 -3.17
CA PRO A 64 4.17 10.29 -1.72
C PRO A 64 3.01 9.34 -1.37
N PHE A 65 3.14 8.60 -0.27
CA PHE A 65 2.07 7.70 0.21
C PHE A 65 1.09 8.48 1.09
N THR A 66 -0.20 8.32 0.81
CA THR A 66 -1.28 8.98 1.54
C THR A 66 -2.06 7.98 2.38
N LEU A 67 -2.28 8.32 3.64
CA LEU A 67 -3.03 7.47 4.56
C LEU A 67 -4.52 7.43 4.17
N PRO A 68 -5.08 6.27 3.80
CA PRO A 68 -6.50 6.14 3.49
C PRO A 68 -7.34 6.29 4.74
N GLU A 69 -8.62 6.60 4.55
CA GLU A 69 -9.55 6.93 5.64
C GLU A 69 -9.67 5.80 6.67
N GLY A 70 -9.61 4.54 6.21
CA GLY A 70 -9.65 3.36 7.08
C GLY A 70 -8.45 3.19 8.02
N LEU A 71 -7.35 3.90 7.78
CA LEU A 71 -6.14 3.89 8.62
C LEU A 71 -5.99 5.18 9.45
N ARG A 72 -6.95 6.10 9.40
CA ARG A 72 -6.93 7.33 10.21
C ARG A 72 -7.34 7.07 11.67
N GLY A 73 -7.16 8.08 12.51
CA GLY A 73 -7.46 8.01 13.95
C GLY A 73 -6.37 7.27 14.72
N TRP A 74 -6.75 6.42 15.69
CA TRP A 74 -5.80 5.69 16.53
C TRP A 74 -4.87 4.75 15.73
N ARG A 75 -5.38 4.17 14.63
CA ARG A 75 -4.57 3.35 13.72
C ARG A 75 -3.43 4.12 13.08
N LYS A 76 -3.60 5.43 12.85
CA LYS A 76 -2.55 6.26 12.26
C LYS A 76 -1.30 6.25 13.15
N ALA A 77 -1.49 6.51 14.45
CA ALA A 77 -0.41 6.54 15.42
C ALA A 77 0.22 5.15 15.62
N GLU A 78 -0.58 4.10 15.63
CA GLU A 78 -0.09 2.74 15.90
C GLU A 78 0.59 2.06 14.71
N ILE A 79 -0.03 2.13 13.52
CA ILE A 79 0.44 1.43 12.31
C ILE A 79 0.60 2.36 11.11
N GLY A 80 -0.20 3.43 11.01
CA GLY A 80 -0.30 4.21 9.79
C GLY A 80 0.99 4.96 9.45
N ASP A 81 1.53 5.71 10.42
CA ASP A 81 2.80 6.41 10.24
C ASP A 81 3.94 5.43 9.98
N TYR A 82 3.97 4.28 10.67
CA TYR A 82 4.97 3.24 10.47
C TYR A 82 4.91 2.63 9.05
N LEU A 83 3.71 2.30 8.57
CA LEU A 83 3.51 1.78 7.21
C LEU A 83 3.92 2.80 6.14
N VAL A 84 3.61 4.09 6.34
CA VAL A 84 4.03 5.15 5.41
C VAL A 84 5.55 5.29 5.40
N GLN A 85 6.20 5.29 6.56
CA GLN A 85 7.66 5.35 6.66
C GLN A 85 8.32 4.15 5.96
N LEU A 86 7.81 2.95 6.20
CA LEU A 86 8.29 1.73 5.55
C LEU A 86 8.21 1.83 4.02
N LEU A 87 7.10 2.33 3.47
CA LEU A 87 6.95 2.52 2.03
C LEU A 87 7.88 3.60 1.48
N GLN A 88 8.06 4.71 2.20
CA GLN A 88 9.00 5.77 1.82
C GLN A 88 10.44 5.25 1.77
N ASP A 89 10.83 4.40 2.73
CA ASP A 89 12.15 3.76 2.75
C ASP A 89 12.36 2.86 1.52
N GLN A 90 11.36 2.04 1.18
CA GLN A 90 11.41 1.21 -0.03
C GLN A 90 11.56 2.04 -1.31
N THR A 91 10.89 3.20 -1.41
CA THR A 91 11.06 4.12 -2.55
C THR A 91 12.51 4.64 -2.63
N ARG A 92 13.13 4.99 -1.50
CA ARG A 92 14.54 5.43 -1.47
C ARG A 92 15.49 4.34 -1.95
N VAL A 93 15.29 3.11 -1.49
CA VAL A 93 16.09 1.95 -1.92
C VAL A 93 15.99 1.73 -3.43
N ILE A 94 14.80 1.85 -4.02
CA ILE A 94 14.62 1.73 -5.47
C ILE A 94 15.35 2.85 -6.21
N SER A 95 15.25 4.10 -5.74
CA SER A 95 15.93 5.23 -6.37
C SER A 95 17.45 5.08 -6.36
N LEU A 96 18.04 4.55 -5.28
CA LEU A 96 19.48 4.30 -5.18
C LEU A 96 19.98 3.17 -6.10
N ARG A 97 19.14 2.18 -6.42
CA ARG A 97 19.51 1.10 -7.36
C ARG A 97 19.41 1.53 -8.83
N LYS A 98 18.64 2.56 -9.14
CA LYS A 98 18.49 3.07 -10.51
C LYS A 98 19.69 3.90 -10.98
N THR A 99 20.48 4.46 -10.06
CA THR A 99 21.67 5.27 -10.40
C THR A 99 22.90 4.46 -10.81
N THR A 100 22.87 3.13 -10.77
CA THR A 100 24.02 2.26 -11.09
C THR A 100 23.92 1.61 -12.48
N HIS A 101 23.00 2.06 -13.34
CA HIS A 101 22.85 1.47 -14.69
C HIS A 101 23.00 2.48 -15.84
N ASP A 102 23.44 3.71 -15.57
CA ASP A 102 23.66 4.74 -16.61
C ASP A 102 25.16 5.04 -16.85
N GLU A 103 26.08 4.35 -16.17
CA GLU A 103 27.54 4.57 -16.32
C GLU A 103 28.22 3.36 -16.98
N SER A 104 27.63 2.82 -18.05
CA SER A 104 28.32 1.84 -18.90
C SER A 104 27.82 1.91 -20.34
N THR A 105 27.96 3.08 -20.96
CA THR A 105 28.04 3.20 -22.42
C THR A 105 29.00 4.35 -22.73
N LEU A 106 30.30 4.06 -22.61
CA LEU A 106 31.37 4.74 -23.32
C LEU A 106 32.28 3.68 -23.92
#